data_AF-A0A9D2IW96-F1
#
_entry.id   AF-A0A9D2IW96-F1
#
_cell.length_a   1.000
_cell.length_b   1.000
_cell.length_c   1.000
_cell.angle_alpha   90.00
_cell.angle_beta   90.00
_cell.angle_gamma   90.00
#
_symmetry.space_group_name_H-M   'P 1'
#
loop_
_entity.id
_entity.type
_entity.pdbx_description
1 polymer ?
#
loop_
_entity_poly.entity_id
_entity_poly.type
_entity_poly.pdbx_seq_one_letter_code
_entity_poly.pdbx_strand_id
1 'polypeptide(L)' 'MITADAHMTLLDLIDEVTIALEELQENEIQGKLDLYGEGSKAAYVHILEFIRERWEESEENGLDFNIEEQFPV' A
#
# COMPACT_ATOMS: atom_id res chain seq x y z
N MET A 1 -18.84 14.35 -14.94
CA MET A 1 -18.52 13.06 -14.30
C MET A 1 -17.28 12.57 -15.03
N ILE A 2 -16.11 12.71 -14.42
CA ILE A 2 -14.87 12.22 -15.05
C ILE A 2 -15.01 10.70 -15.02
N THR A 3 -15.06 10.07 -16.19
CA THR A 3 -14.81 8.64 -16.31
C THR A 3 -13.35 8.44 -15.94
N ALA A 4 -13.07 8.27 -14.65
CA ALA A 4 -11.76 7.78 -14.22
C ALA A 4 -11.61 6.41 -14.86
N ASP A 5 -10.56 6.25 -15.65
CA ASP A 5 -10.18 4.94 -16.16
C ASP A 5 -9.95 4.02 -14.95
N ALA A 6 -10.35 2.75 -15.06
CA ALA A 6 -10.09 1.77 -14.01
C ALA A 6 -8.59 1.69 -13.69
N HIS A 7 -7.74 1.92 -14.70
CA HIS A 7 -6.30 2.04 -14.55
C HIS A 7 -5.91 3.21 -13.62
N MET A 8 -6.41 4.42 -13.90
CA MET A 8 -6.14 5.59 -13.05
C MET A 8 -6.65 5.39 -11.62
N THR A 9 -7.81 4.76 -11.47
CA THR A 9 -8.38 4.49 -10.15
C THR A 9 -7.51 3.51 -9.35
N LEU A 10 -6.90 2.53 -10.02
CA LEU A 10 -5.98 1.58 -9.39
C LEU A 10 -4.67 2.26 -8.98
N LEU A 11 -4.13 3.15 -9.83
CA LEU A 11 -2.96 3.96 -9.49
C LEU A 11 -3.21 4.86 -8.28
N ASP A 12 -4.33 5.59 -8.29
CA ASP A 12 -4.71 6.45 -7.16
C ASP A 12 -4.86 5.61 -5.87
N LEU A 13 -5.40 4.39 -5.96
CA LEU A 13 -5.49 3.48 -4.81
C LEU A 13 -4.13 3.04 -4.30
N ILE A 14 -3.18 2.70 -5.19
CA ILE A 14 -1.83 2.30 -4.80
C ILE A 14 -1.13 3.46 -4.07
N ASP A 15 -1.25 4.68 -4.59
CA ASP A 15 -0.65 5.87 -3.99
C ASP A 15 -1.23 6.13 -2.59
N GLU A 16 -2.56 6.15 -2.45
CA GLU A 16 -3.22 6.38 -1.16
C GLU A 16 -2.87 5.31 -0.11
N VAL A 17 -2.82 4.04 -0.52
CA VAL A 17 -2.44 2.93 0.38
C VAL A 17 -0.97 3.05 0.79
N THR A 18 -0.08 3.43 -0.13
CA THR A 18 1.34 3.64 0.15
C THR A 18 1.55 4.77 1.16
N ILE A 19 0.87 5.92 0.96
CA ILE A 19 0.94 7.05 1.90
C ILE A 19 0.46 6.62 3.29
N ALA A 20 -0.67 5.90 3.37
CA ALA A 20 -1.18 5.42 4.65
C ALA A 20 -0.21 4.44 5.34
N LEU A 21 0.47 3.58 4.57
CA LEU A 21 1.50 2.69 5.10
C LEU A 21 2.71 3.44 5.64
N GLU A 22 3.16 4.50 4.95
CA GLU A 22 4.26 5.35 5.43
C GLU A 22 3.91 6.02 6.77
N GLU A 23 2.69 6.55 6.91
CA GLU A 23 2.22 7.13 8.17
C GLU A 23 2.15 6.09 9.30
N LEU A 24 1.66 4.88 9.01
CA LEU A 24 1.61 3.80 9.99
C LEU A 24 3.02 3.34 10.39
N GLN A 25 3.94 3.23 9.44
CA GLN A 25 5.35 2.90 9.69
C GLN A 25 6.02 3.97 10.55
N GLU A 26 5.77 5.26 10.29
CA GLU A 26 6.29 6.34 11.12
C GLU A 26 5.74 6.26 12.55
N ASN A 27 4.44 6.00 12.70
CA ASN A 27 3.82 5.80 14.01
C ASN A 27 4.41 4.61 14.77
N GLU A 28 4.74 3.52 14.07
CA GLU A 28 5.42 2.36 14.64
C GLU A 28 6.82 2.73 15.16
N ILE A 29 7.62 3.39 14.31
CA ILE A 29 8.99 3.82 14.66
C ILE A 29 8.97 4.76 15.88
N GLN A 30 7.93 5.58 16.00
CA GLN A 30 7.73 6.48 17.14
C GLN A 30 7.15 5.80 18.38
N GLY A 31 6.80 4.50 18.31
CA GLY A 31 6.17 3.75 19.40
C GLY A 31 4.74 4.21 19.70
N LYS A 32 4.05 4.79 18.72
CA LYS A 32 2.69 5.32 18.82
C LYS A 32 1.65 4.45 18.13
N LEU A 33 2.07 3.41 17.41
CA LEU A 33 1.17 2.49 16.75
C LEU A 33 0.44 1.64 17.79
N ASP A 34 -0.89 1.62 17.71
CA ASP A 34 -1.72 0.75 18.53
C ASP A 34 -2.08 -0.55 17.78
N LEU A 35 -2.72 -1.49 18.46
CA LEU A 35 -3.13 -2.77 17.87
C LEU A 35 -4.04 -2.62 16.64
N TYR A 36 -4.81 -1.52 16.56
CA TYR A 36 -5.64 -1.24 15.41
C TYR A 36 -4.78 -0.80 14.22
N GLY A 37 -3.82 0.08 14.45
CA GLY A 37 -2.83 0.51 13.48
C GLY A 37 -1.96 -0.64 12.96
N GLU A 38 -1.54 -1.57 13.82
CA GLU A 38 -0.85 -2.81 13.41
C GLU A 38 -1.72 -3.64 12.46
N GLY A 39 -2.99 -3.84 12.81
CA GLY A 39 -3.94 -4.57 11.95
C GLY A 39 -4.20 -3.87 10.61
N SER A 40 -4.32 -2.54 10.61
CA SER A 40 -4.45 -1.73 9.40
C SER A 40 -3.22 -1.84 8.51
N LYS A 41 -2.02 -1.77 9.10
CA LYS A 41 -0.76 -1.88 8.38
C LYS A 41 -0.64 -3.23 7.67
N ALA A 42 -0.91 -4.33 8.40
CA ALA A 42 -0.92 -5.67 7.82
C ALA A 42 -1.92 -5.80 6.65
N ALA A 43 -3.12 -5.23 6.80
CA ALA A 43 -4.13 -5.26 5.74
C ALA A 43 -3.69 -4.49 4.49
N TYR A 44 -3.06 -3.32 4.65
CA TYR A 44 -2.57 -2.50 3.54
C TYR A 44 -1.40 -3.16 2.81
N VAL A 45 -0.46 -3.77 3.53
CA VAL A 45 0.62 -4.59 2.94
C VAL A 45 0.03 -5.68 2.05
N HIS A 46 -0.93 -6.46 2.57
CA HIS A 46 -1.56 -7.53 1.78
C HIS A 46 -2.36 -7.04 0.58
N ILE A 47 -2.95 -5.84 0.63
CA ILE A 47 -3.64 -5.24 -0.51
C ILE A 47 -2.63 -4.92 -1.62
N LEU A 48 -1.50 -4.30 -1.30
CA LEU A 48 -0.47 -4.00 -2.29
C LEU A 48 0.14 -5.29 -2.87
N GLU A 49 0.37 -6.32 -2.05
CA GLU A 49 0.85 -7.62 -2.52
C GLU A 49 -0.14 -8.27 -3.49
N PHE A 50 -1.43 -8.26 -3.13
CA PHE A 50 -2.49 -8.79 -3.97
C PHE A 50 -2.52 -8.10 -5.34
N ILE A 51 -2.36 -6.77 -5.37
CA ILE A 51 -2.31 -5.98 -6.60
C ILE A 51 -1.07 -6.35 -7.40
N ARG A 52 0.11 -6.37 -6.76
CA ARG A 52 1.38 -6.74 -7.41
C ARG A 52 1.32 -8.12 -8.07
N GLU A 53 0.77 -9.12 -7.37
CA GLU A 53 0.68 -10.49 -7.89
C GLU A 53 -0.32 -10.67 -9.04
N ARG A 54 -1.36 -9.84 -9.12
CA ARG A 54 -2.47 -10.02 -10.07
C ARG A 54 -2.46 -9.05 -11.23
N TRP A 55 -1.80 -7.91 -11.09
CA TRP A 55 -1.76 -6.89 -12.12
C TRP A 55 -0.41 -6.95 -12.84
N GLU A 56 -0.44 -7.38 -14.11
CA GLU A 56 0.77 -7.58 -14.92
C GLU A 56 1.62 -6.29 -15.05
N GLU A 57 1.00 -5.12 -15.05
CA GLU A 57 1.68 -3.82 -15.18
C GLU A 57 2.09 -3.23 -13.83
N SER A 58 1.96 -3.97 -12.72
CA SER A 58 2.21 -3.44 -11.37
C SER A 58 3.64 -2.96 -11.14
N GLU A 59 4.64 -3.67 -11.68
CA GLU A 59 6.06 -3.27 -11.59
C GLU A 59 6.29 -1.91 -12.27
N GLU A 60 5.78 -1.72 -13.49
CA GLU A 60 5.89 -0.49 -14.27
C GLU A 60 5.17 0.70 -13.61
N ASN A 61 4.25 0.42 -12.69
CA ASN A 61 3.37 1.38 -12.03
C ASN A 61 3.68 1.54 -10.54
N GLY A 62 4.91 1.26 -10.13
CA GLY A 62 5.40 1.63 -8.79
C GLY A 62 5.26 0.54 -7.72
N LEU A 63 4.99 -0.71 -8.10
CA LEU A 63 5.08 -1.88 -7.21
C LEU A 63 6.27 -2.80 -7.53
N ASP A 64 7.32 -2.29 -8.19
CA ASP A 64 8.59 -2.99 -8.45
C ASP A 64 9.50 -3.03 -7.20
N PHE A 65 8.93 -3.44 -6.07
CA PHE A 65 9.67 -3.65 -4.84
C PHE A 65 9.09 -4.79 -4.02
N ASN A 66 9.91 -5.30 -3.09
CA ASN A 66 9.42 -6.24 -2.10
C ASN A 66 8.68 -5.49 -0.99
N ILE A 67 7.35 -5.59 -0.99
CA ILE A 67 6.48 -4.84 -0.07
C ILE A 67 6.81 -5.19 1.39
N GLU A 68 7.10 -6.45 1.70
CA GLU A 68 7.51 -6.86 3.06
C GLU A 68 8.87 -6.29 3.48
N GLU A 69 9.78 -6.03 2.53
CA GLU A 69 11.07 -5.37 2.84
C GLU A 69 10.90 -3.87 3.11
N GLN A 70 9.96 -3.23 2.41
CA GLN A 70 9.69 -1.80 2.56
C GLN A 70 8.77 -1.48 3.75
N PHE A 71 7.78 -2.34 4.00
CA PHE A 71 6.79 -2.20 5.07
C PHE A 71 6.73 -3.49 5.90
N PRO A 72 7.70 -3.72 6.80
CA PRO A 72 7.75 -4.94 7.60
C PRO A 72 6.56 -5.01 8.55
N VAL A 73 5.84 -6.14 8.57
CA VAL A 73 4.69 -6.40 9.46
C VAL A 73 5.11 -7.25 10.65
#